data_AF-A0A1J1J995-F1
#
_entry.id   AF-A0A1J1J995-F1
#
_cell.length_a   1.000
_cell.length_b   1.000
_cell.length_c   1.000
_cell.angle_alpha   90.00
_cell.angle_beta   90.00
_cell.angle_gamma   90.00
#
_symmetry.space_group_name_H-M   'P 1'
#
loop_
_entity.id
_entity.type
_entity.pdbx_description
1 polymer ?
#
loop_
_entity_poly.entity_id
_entity_poly.type
_entity_poly.pdbx_seq_one_letter_code
_entity_poly.pdbx_strand_id
1 'polypeptide(L)'
;MAESTKGRQVPTYDRFFFLFRIFYNFIAWLPKSWKLYLVRRYCEREKLPLEFHEPSLEYTNPPVIDKIWFLALDEMDKVRELDEKLLKENVNRVKLYYAVVDDWVPLDAYDSLKTKIPNIDAQVCTEGYEHAFVLKNGVEVGKIVSGWLNIKRQETQ
;
A
#
# COMPACT_ATOMS: atom_id res chain seq x y z
N MET A 1 0.34 4.85 10.02
CA MET A 1 -0.15 3.53 9.60
C MET A 1 -0.34 2.60 10.81
N ALA A 2 0.62 2.52 11.74
CA ALA A 2 0.49 1.74 12.98
C ALA A 2 -0.80 1.99 13.78
N GLU A 3 -1.18 3.25 13.95
CA GLU A 3 -2.36 3.64 14.74
C GLU A 3 -3.70 3.51 13.99
N SER A 4 -3.69 3.12 12.72
CA SER A 4 -4.92 2.94 11.95
C SER A 4 -5.73 1.73 12.41
N THR A 5 -6.95 1.61 11.92
CA THR A 5 -7.84 0.48 12.22
C THR A 5 -7.19 -0.85 11.84
N LYS A 6 -6.52 -0.93 10.67
CA LYS A 6 -5.83 -2.16 10.23
C LYS A 6 -4.45 -2.30 10.85
N GLY A 7 -3.71 -1.20 11.03
CA GLY A 7 -2.37 -1.23 11.62
C GLY A 7 -2.35 -1.82 13.03
N ARG A 8 -3.33 -1.44 13.87
CA ARG A 8 -3.46 -1.97 15.24
C ARG A 8 -3.74 -3.47 15.31
N GLN A 9 -4.23 -4.08 14.24
CA GLN A 9 -4.51 -5.51 14.17
C GLN A 9 -3.26 -6.33 13.84
N VAL A 10 -2.28 -5.76 13.14
CA VAL A 10 -1.07 -6.48 12.66
C VAL A 10 -0.32 -7.19 13.79
N PRO A 11 -0.02 -6.56 14.95
CA PRO A 11 0.64 -7.25 16.07
C PRO A 11 -0.20 -8.39 16.68
N THR A 12 -1.53 -8.33 16.54
CA THR A 12 -2.42 -9.40 17.01
C THR A 12 -2.33 -10.60 16.08
N TYR A 13 -2.32 -10.37 14.77
CA TYR A 13 -2.11 -11.43 13.79
C TYR A 13 -0.72 -12.08 13.91
N ASP A 14 0.29 -11.32 14.31
CA ASP A 14 1.65 -11.83 14.50
C ASP A 14 1.73 -12.99 15.51
N ARG A 15 0.96 -12.89 16.60
CA ARG A 15 0.85 -13.95 17.62
C ARG A 15 0.43 -15.29 17.04
N PHE A 16 -0.32 -15.27 15.94
CA PHE A 16 -0.81 -16.45 15.23
C PHE A 16 -0.08 -16.71 13.92
N PHE A 17 0.93 -15.90 13.56
CA PHE A 17 1.64 -16.01 12.28
C PHE A 17 2.32 -17.38 12.11
N PHE A 18 2.72 -18.03 13.21
CA PHE A 18 3.26 -19.40 13.14
C PHE A 18 2.28 -20.42 12.54
N LEU A 19 0.96 -20.26 12.76
CA LEU A 19 -0.06 -21.12 12.16
C LEU A 19 -0.15 -20.88 10.65
N PHE A 20 -0.11 -19.61 10.25
CA PHE A 20 -0.04 -19.25 8.84
C PHE A 20 1.23 -19.80 8.19
N ARG A 21 2.37 -19.79 8.91
CA ARG A 21 3.63 -20.37 8.45
C ARG A 21 3.56 -21.85 8.17
N ILE A 22 2.91 -22.63 9.03
CA ILE A 22 2.69 -24.05 8.75
C ILE A 22 1.85 -24.21 7.46
N PHE A 23 0.80 -23.40 7.32
CA PHE A 23 -0.10 -23.46 6.17
C PHE A 23 0.57 -23.08 4.84
N TYR A 24 1.30 -21.97 4.72
CA TYR A 24 1.93 -21.61 3.44
C TYR A 24 3.17 -22.44 3.11
N ASN A 25 3.85 -23.04 4.10
CA ASN A 25 4.89 -24.04 3.80
C ASN A 25 4.30 -25.29 3.15
N PHE A 26 3.07 -25.68 3.50
CA PHE A 26 2.36 -26.74 2.76
C PHE A 26 2.06 -26.32 1.33
N ILE A 27 1.61 -25.07 1.11
CA ILE A 27 1.39 -24.52 -0.24
C ILE A 27 2.70 -24.54 -1.04
N ALA A 28 3.84 -24.26 -0.40
CA ALA A 28 5.15 -24.28 -1.06
C ALA A 28 5.53 -25.66 -1.63
N TRP A 29 4.99 -26.74 -1.07
CA TRP A 29 5.20 -28.10 -1.56
C TRP A 29 4.34 -28.45 -2.79
N LEU A 30 3.29 -27.67 -3.08
CA LEU A 30 2.41 -27.93 -4.23
C LEU A 30 3.16 -27.78 -5.57
N PRO A 31 2.80 -28.58 -6.60
CA PRO A 31 3.32 -28.41 -7.95
C PRO A 31 3.05 -27.01 -8.51
N LYS A 32 3.96 -26.50 -9.34
CA LYS A 32 3.86 -25.14 -9.92
C LYS A 32 2.52 -24.92 -10.65
N SER A 33 2.01 -25.91 -11.37
CA SER A 33 0.74 -25.81 -12.09
C SER A 33 -0.45 -25.54 -11.16
N TRP A 34 -0.44 -26.12 -9.95
CA TRP A 34 -1.49 -25.91 -8.94
C TRP A 34 -1.39 -24.52 -8.32
N LYS A 35 -0.19 -24.08 -7.98
CA LYS A 35 0.05 -22.73 -7.48
C LYS A 35 -0.42 -21.68 -8.49
N LEU A 36 -0.05 -21.86 -9.75
CA LEU A 36 -0.44 -20.97 -10.83
C LEU A 36 -1.96 -20.93 -11.03
N TYR A 37 -2.62 -22.09 -10.97
CA TYR A 37 -4.08 -22.16 -11.02
C TYR A 37 -4.73 -21.41 -9.85
N LEU A 38 -4.27 -21.63 -8.61
CA LEU A 38 -4.81 -20.94 -7.42
C LEU A 38 -4.61 -19.43 -7.49
N VAL A 39 -3.41 -18.98 -7.87
CA VAL A 39 -3.08 -17.56 -8.03
C VAL A 39 -3.95 -16.92 -9.10
N ARG A 40 -4.09 -17.55 -10.27
CA ARG A 40 -4.96 -17.03 -11.34
C ARG A 40 -6.41 -16.89 -10.88
N ARG A 41 -6.95 -17.90 -10.19
CA ARG A 41 -8.32 -17.83 -9.64
C ARG A 41 -8.48 -16.75 -8.58
N TYR A 42 -7.46 -16.52 -7.76
CA TYR A 42 -7.46 -15.43 -6.79
C TYR A 42 -7.44 -14.07 -7.51
N CYS A 43 -6.52 -13.85 -8.45
CA CYS A 43 -6.42 -12.61 -9.21
C CYS A 43 -7.70 -12.30 -9.99
N GLU A 44 -8.32 -13.31 -10.62
CA GLU A 44 -9.62 -13.17 -11.31
C GLU A 44 -10.73 -12.74 -10.34
N ARG A 45 -10.81 -13.35 -9.15
CA ARG A 45 -11.80 -12.99 -8.13
C ARG A 45 -11.63 -11.55 -7.64
N GLU A 46 -10.38 -11.14 -7.42
CA GLU A 46 -10.03 -9.78 -6.99
C GLU A 46 -10.03 -8.76 -8.15
N LYS A 47 -10.36 -9.21 -9.38
CA LYS A 47 -10.37 -8.41 -10.61
C LYS A 47 -9.04 -7.70 -10.88
N LEU A 48 -7.93 -8.36 -10.59
CA LEU A 48 -6.60 -7.84 -10.82
C LEU A 48 -6.23 -7.93 -12.32
N PRO A 49 -5.50 -6.93 -12.86
CA PRO A 49 -4.95 -7.02 -14.21
C PRO A 49 -4.05 -8.25 -14.41
N LEU A 50 -4.05 -8.79 -15.63
CA LEU A 50 -3.28 -9.97 -16.02
C LEU A 50 -1.78 -9.85 -15.72
N GLU A 51 -1.28 -8.61 -15.75
CA GLU A 51 0.10 -8.22 -15.44
C GLU A 51 0.55 -8.68 -14.06
N PHE A 52 -0.37 -8.78 -13.11
CA PHE A 52 -0.07 -9.19 -11.74
C PHE A 52 -0.09 -10.71 -11.52
N HIS A 53 -0.56 -11.51 -12.48
CA HIS A 53 -0.76 -12.96 -12.26
C HIS A 53 0.55 -13.72 -12.06
N GLU A 54 1.55 -13.50 -12.92
CA GLU A 54 2.86 -14.16 -12.81
C GLU A 54 3.68 -13.61 -11.62
N PRO A 55 3.78 -12.28 -11.40
CA PRO A 55 4.41 -11.75 -10.18
C PRO A 55 3.75 -12.27 -8.90
N SER A 56 2.44 -12.48 -8.90
CA SER A 56 1.73 -13.01 -7.73
C SER A 56 2.14 -14.44 -7.36
N LEU A 57 2.75 -15.18 -8.29
CA LEU A 57 3.28 -16.51 -8.00
C LEU A 57 4.47 -16.44 -7.02
N GLU A 58 5.24 -15.36 -7.01
CA GLU A 58 6.35 -15.18 -6.06
C GLU A 58 5.85 -15.12 -4.61
N TYR A 59 4.62 -14.66 -4.38
CA TYR A 59 4.00 -14.67 -3.06
C TYR A 59 3.64 -16.08 -2.57
N THR A 60 3.81 -17.12 -3.39
CA THR A 60 3.70 -18.52 -2.94
C THR A 60 4.99 -19.06 -2.33
N ASN A 61 6.08 -18.26 -2.38
CA ASN A 61 7.39 -18.63 -1.85
C ASN A 61 7.51 -18.25 -0.36
N PRO A 62 7.76 -19.20 0.56
CA PRO A 62 7.83 -18.94 2.00
C PRO A 62 8.76 -17.78 2.40
N PRO A 63 10.04 -17.71 1.95
CA PRO A 63 10.91 -16.58 2.25
C PRO A 63 10.39 -15.22 1.75
N VAL A 64 9.54 -15.17 0.73
CA VAL A 64 8.93 -13.90 0.27
C VAL A 64 7.86 -13.46 1.27
N ILE A 65 6.99 -14.38 1.70
CA ILE A 65 5.95 -14.11 2.71
C ILE A 65 6.59 -13.67 4.03
N ASP A 66 7.64 -14.37 4.48
CA ASP A 66 8.36 -14.04 5.73
C ASP A 66 8.89 -12.61 5.69
N LYS A 67 9.45 -12.18 4.55
CA LYS A 67 9.96 -10.82 4.36
C LYS A 67 8.86 -9.78 4.31
N ILE A 68 7.75 -10.06 3.64
CA ILE A 68 6.59 -9.15 3.60
C ILE A 68 6.03 -8.97 5.01
N TRP A 69 5.90 -10.07 5.76
CA TRP A 69 5.44 -10.02 7.14
C TRP A 69 6.39 -9.22 8.03
N PHE A 70 7.70 -9.47 7.91
CA PHE A 70 8.73 -8.71 8.61
C PHE A 70 8.65 -7.21 8.31
N LEU A 71 8.53 -6.83 7.02
CA LEU A 71 8.40 -5.42 6.63
C LEU A 71 7.16 -4.77 7.22
N ALA A 72 6.01 -5.46 7.22
CA ALA A 72 4.80 -4.96 7.83
C ALA A 72 4.98 -4.71 9.33
N LEU A 73 5.60 -5.66 10.06
CA LEU A 73 5.88 -5.49 11.50
C LEU A 73 6.87 -4.36 11.78
N ASP A 74 7.94 -4.28 10.98
CA ASP A 74 8.96 -3.25 11.13
C ASP A 74 8.36 -1.85 10.93
N GLU A 75 7.46 -1.69 9.95
CA GLU A 75 6.72 -0.45 9.73
C GLU A 75 5.79 -0.13 10.90
N MET A 76 5.04 -1.11 11.42
CA MET A 76 4.15 -0.89 12.57
C MET A 76 4.91 -0.52 13.85
N ASP A 77 6.16 -0.97 14.00
CA ASP A 77 6.99 -0.64 15.16
C ASP A 77 7.68 0.73 15.02
N LYS A 78 8.28 1.00 13.86
CA LYS A 78 9.13 2.19 13.65
C LYS A 78 8.37 3.41 13.16
N VAL A 79 7.32 3.26 12.35
CA VAL A 79 6.62 4.37 11.69
C VAL A 79 5.35 4.71 12.46
N ARG A 80 5.54 5.36 13.62
CA ARG A 80 4.45 5.76 14.51
C ARG A 80 3.97 7.18 14.28
N GLU A 81 4.89 8.09 13.97
CA GLU A 81 4.61 9.52 13.86
C GLU A 81 5.02 10.07 12.50
N LEU A 82 4.38 11.17 12.11
CA LEU A 82 4.73 11.93 10.93
C LEU A 82 6.07 12.65 11.16
N ASP A 83 7.05 12.43 10.29
CA ASP A 83 8.28 13.23 10.30
C ASP A 83 8.02 14.63 9.73
N GLU A 84 7.54 15.52 10.60
CA GLU A 84 7.21 16.89 10.24
C GLU A 84 8.41 17.68 9.74
N LYS A 85 9.61 17.40 10.29
CA LYS A 85 10.82 18.13 9.95
C LYS A 85 11.18 17.86 8.50
N LEU A 86 11.24 16.58 8.12
CA LEU A 86 11.54 16.15 6.76
C LEU A 86 10.55 16.72 5.74
N LEU A 87 9.26 16.72 6.07
CA LEU A 87 8.22 17.27 5.20
C LEU A 87 8.29 18.79 5.07
N LYS A 88 8.56 19.52 6.16
CA LYS A 88 8.74 20.99 6.13
C LYS A 88 9.93 21.38 5.25
N GLU A 89 11.04 20.65 5.34
CA GLU A 89 12.23 20.87 4.52
C GLU A 89 12.01 20.59 3.03
N ASN A 90 11.01 19.77 2.67
CA ASN A 90 10.74 19.32 1.31
C ASN A 90 9.34 19.68 0.80
N VAL A 91 8.69 20.68 1.39
CA VAL A 91 7.29 21.03 1.13
C VAL A 91 6.99 21.28 -0.36
N ASN A 92 7.96 21.83 -1.11
CA ASN A 92 7.81 22.12 -2.55
C ASN A 92 8.07 20.91 -3.47
N ARG A 93 8.61 19.82 -2.92
CA ARG A 93 9.02 18.62 -3.67
C ARG A 93 8.03 17.46 -3.52
N VAL A 94 7.27 17.44 -2.44
CA VAL A 94 6.36 16.35 -2.12
C VAL A 94 4.93 16.73 -2.49
N LYS A 95 4.20 15.78 -3.08
CA LYS A 95 2.75 15.83 -3.23
C LYS A 95 2.16 14.59 -2.60
N LEU A 96 1.23 14.77 -1.67
CA LEU A 96 0.61 13.69 -0.93
C LEU A 96 -0.81 13.44 -1.46
N TYR A 97 -1.16 12.17 -1.61
CA TYR A 97 -2.44 11.75 -2.17
C TYR A 97 -3.06 10.71 -1.24
N TYR A 98 -4.27 11.00 -0.78
CA TYR A 98 -5.00 10.20 0.20
C TYR A 98 -6.26 9.63 -0.42
N ALA A 99 -6.61 8.39 -0.10
CA ALA A 99 -7.87 7.80 -0.51
C ALA A 99 -8.95 8.03 0.57
N VAL A 100 -10.21 8.26 0.16
CA VAL A 100 -11.33 8.41 1.11
C VAL A 100 -11.63 7.10 1.85
N VAL A 101 -11.41 5.95 1.20
CA VAL A 101 -11.75 4.62 1.72
C VAL A 101 -10.47 3.84 2.06
N ASP A 102 -9.55 4.49 2.80
CA ASP A 102 -8.28 3.90 3.22
C ASP A 102 -8.31 3.50 4.70
N ASP A 103 -8.40 2.20 4.96
CA ASP A 103 -8.38 1.64 6.32
C ASP A 103 -6.97 1.60 6.96
N TRP A 104 -5.91 1.81 6.18
CA TRP A 104 -4.52 1.80 6.62
C TRP A 104 -4.01 3.21 6.96
N VAL A 105 -4.56 4.23 6.30
CA VAL A 105 -4.27 5.64 6.55
C VAL A 105 -5.59 6.42 6.62
N PRO A 106 -6.15 6.62 7.82
CA PRO A 106 -7.43 7.31 7.97
C PRO A 106 -7.33 8.78 7.55
N LEU A 107 -8.46 9.38 7.16
CA LEU A 107 -8.54 10.80 6.78
C LEU A 107 -8.10 11.75 7.90
N ASP A 108 -8.24 11.35 9.17
CA ASP A 108 -7.71 12.10 10.32
C ASP A 108 -6.20 12.38 10.17
N ALA A 109 -5.45 11.51 9.48
CA ALA A 109 -4.03 11.73 9.19
C ALA A 109 -3.82 12.87 8.18
N TYR A 110 -4.71 13.02 7.19
CA TYR A 110 -4.72 14.15 6.26
C TYR A 110 -5.06 15.46 6.99
N ASP A 111 -6.07 15.46 7.84
CA ASP A 111 -6.48 16.65 8.60
C ASP A 111 -5.38 17.09 9.58
N SER A 112 -4.76 16.12 10.27
CA SER A 112 -3.62 16.35 11.14
C SER A 112 -2.42 16.90 10.37
N LEU A 113 -2.15 16.38 9.18
CA LEU A 113 -1.10 16.88 8.30
C LEU A 113 -1.35 18.34 7.89
N LYS A 114 -2.56 18.66 7.41
CA LYS A 114 -2.91 20.02 6.99
C LYS A 114 -2.89 21.02 8.15
N THR A 115 -3.20 20.57 9.36
CA THR A 115 -3.07 21.40 10.57
C THR A 115 -1.61 21.71 10.89
N LYS A 116 -0.73 20.70 10.79
CA LYS A 116 0.71 20.83 11.13
C LYS A 116 1.54 21.52 10.06
N ILE A 117 1.19 21.33 8.79
CA ILE A 117 1.89 21.88 7.62
C ILE A 117 0.86 22.43 6.62
N PRO A 118 0.28 23.62 6.85
CA PRO A 118 -0.81 24.15 6.02
C PRO A 118 -0.45 24.28 4.53
N ASN A 119 0.80 24.61 4.24
CA ASN A 119 1.31 24.87 2.90
C ASN A 119 1.69 23.60 2.13
N ILE A 120 1.54 22.39 2.71
CA ILE A 120 1.87 21.17 1.99
C ILE A 120 0.86 20.87 0.90
N ASP A 121 1.37 20.45 -0.26
CA ASP A 121 0.55 19.98 -1.37
C ASP A 121 0.01 18.57 -1.05
N ALA A 122 -1.24 18.52 -0.58
CA ALA A 122 -1.92 17.28 -0.26
C ALA A 122 -3.37 17.31 -0.76
N GLN A 123 -3.79 16.23 -1.42
CA GLN A 123 -5.13 16.06 -2.00
C GLN A 123 -5.78 14.76 -1.53
N VAL A 124 -7.09 14.81 -1.33
CA VAL A 124 -7.94 13.63 -1.07
C VAL A 124 -8.64 13.20 -2.37
N CYS A 125 -8.61 11.91 -2.65
CA CYS A 125 -9.26 11.25 -3.78
C CYS A 125 -10.72 10.94 -3.49
N THR A 126 -11.63 11.54 -4.23
CA THR A 126 -13.08 11.30 -4.13
C THR A 126 -13.57 10.09 -4.90
N GLU A 127 -12.74 9.48 -5.75
CA GLU A 127 -13.10 8.35 -6.63
C GLU A 127 -13.26 7.02 -5.88
N GLY A 128 -13.09 7.03 -4.55
CA GLY A 128 -13.33 5.85 -3.70
C GLY A 128 -12.29 4.74 -3.86
N TYR A 129 -11.06 5.08 -4.24
CA TYR A 129 -9.98 4.09 -4.36
C TYR A 129 -9.61 3.48 -3.00
N GLU A 130 -9.22 2.20 -3.02
CA GLU A 130 -8.67 1.47 -1.87
C GLU A 130 -7.20 1.88 -1.63
N HIS A 131 -6.64 1.51 -0.47
CA HIS A 131 -5.24 1.82 -0.08
C HIS A 131 -4.22 1.53 -1.18
N ALA A 132 -4.31 0.34 -1.81
CA ALA A 132 -3.47 -0.05 -2.94
C ALA A 132 -4.03 0.48 -4.27
N PHE A 133 -4.27 1.79 -4.38
CA PHE A 133 -4.97 2.41 -5.51
C PHE A 133 -4.31 2.12 -6.88
N VAL A 134 -2.99 1.95 -6.92
CA VAL A 134 -2.27 1.62 -8.17
C VAL A 134 -2.57 0.21 -8.66
N LEU A 135 -2.93 -0.72 -7.76
CA LEU A 135 -3.11 -2.13 -8.10
C LEU A 135 -4.31 -2.37 -9.03
N LYS A 136 -5.43 -1.65 -8.77
CA LYS A 136 -6.66 -1.75 -9.56
C LYS A 136 -6.87 -0.56 -10.51
N ASN A 137 -6.36 0.62 -10.15
CA ASN A 137 -6.61 1.88 -10.86
C ASN A 137 -5.31 2.54 -11.36
N GLY A 138 -4.30 1.73 -11.71
CA GLY A 138 -2.98 2.21 -12.10
C GLY A 138 -2.99 3.14 -13.32
N VAL A 139 -3.88 2.91 -14.30
CA VAL A 139 -4.01 3.78 -15.47
C VAL A 139 -4.59 5.15 -15.09
N GLU A 140 -5.65 5.16 -14.28
CA GLU A 140 -6.30 6.38 -13.81
C GLU A 140 -5.36 7.19 -12.92
N VAL A 141 -4.67 6.55 -11.99
CA VAL A 141 -3.67 7.17 -11.12
C VAL A 141 -2.50 7.70 -11.95
N GLY A 142 -2.07 6.97 -12.97
CA GLY A 142 -1.06 7.42 -13.92
C GLY A 142 -1.47 8.70 -14.66
N LYS A 143 -2.73 8.80 -15.10
CA LYS A 143 -3.27 10.03 -15.71
C LYS A 143 -3.26 11.20 -14.72
N ILE A 144 -3.69 10.97 -13.48
CA ILE A 144 -3.68 11.97 -12.41
C ILE A 144 -2.25 12.50 -12.18
N VAL A 145 -1.29 11.61 -11.98
CA VAL A 145 0.13 11.97 -11.76
C VAL A 145 0.70 12.71 -12.97
N SER A 146 0.40 12.25 -14.19
CA SER A 146 0.85 12.93 -15.41
C SER A 146 0.31 14.36 -15.52
N GLY A 147 -0.94 14.59 -15.10
CA GLY A 147 -1.54 15.91 -15.03
C GLY A 147 -0.78 16.84 -14.09
N TRP A 148 -0.45 16.37 -12.88
CA TRP A 148 0.33 17.14 -11.92
C TRP A 148 1.71 17.53 -12.44
N LEU A 149 2.40 16.60 -13.11
CA LEU A 149 3.73 16.86 -13.69
C LEU A 149 3.69 17.90 -14.80
N ASN A 150 2.64 17.86 -15.65
CA ASN A 150 2.48 18.84 -16.73
C ASN A 150 2.21 20.25 -16.20
N ILE A 151 1.38 20.39 -15.15
CA ILE A 151 1.11 21.68 -14.50
C ILE A 151 2.41 22.27 -13.92
N LYS A 152 3.15 21.48 -13.13
CA LYS A 152 4.44 21.94 -12.56
C LYS A 152 5.45 22.37 -13.62
N ARG A 153 5.49 21.66 -14.76
CA ARG A 153 6.39 22.01 -15.87
C ARG A 153 6.04 23.38 -16.46
N GLN A 154 4.76 23.70 -16.58
CA GLN A 154 4.30 25.00 -17.09
C GLN A 154 4.60 26.15 -16.11
N GLU A 155 4.52 25.92 -14.79
CA GLU A 155 4.85 26.92 -13.77
C GLU A 155 6.35 27.26 -13.68
N THR A 156 7.22 26.40 -14.23
CA THR A 156 8.68 26.56 -14.19
C THR A 156 9.24 27.21 -15.47
N GLN A 157 8.41 27.34 -16.51
CA GLN A 157 8.76 27.98 -17.80
C GLN A 157 8.39 29.47 -17.79
#